data_AF-A0A2V9A4H3-F1
#
_entry.id   AF-A0A2V9A4H3-F1
#
_cell.length_a   1.000
_cell.length_b   1.000
_cell.length_c   1.000
_cell.angle_alpha   90.00
_cell.angle_beta   90.00
_cell.angle_gamma   90.00
#
_symmetry.space_group_name_H-M   'P 1'
#
loop_
_entity.id
_entity.type
_entity.pdbx_description
1 polymer ?
#
loop_
_entity_poly.entity_id
_entity_poly.type
_entity_poly.pdbx_seq_one_letter_code
_entity_poly.pdbx_strand_id
1 'polypeptide(L)'
;MAAYRQTLRNGGKQRTPLVMISFLLLLLMMNVCAVAQELPKVAVLSTGGTIASKQDPVKGGYVPALSGEELVAAVPAIKKIAQIQAEQISNIPSPDMTPEIWLRLAGRVNELLAKPEIVGIVVTHGTDT
;
A
#
# COMPACT_ATOMS: atom_id res chain seq x y z
N MET A 1 -79.76 -17.54 -13.02
CA MET A 1 -78.93 -16.50 -13.66
C MET A 1 -78.12 -15.73 -12.60
N ALA A 2 -77.25 -16.38 -11.81
CA ALA A 2 -76.48 -15.68 -10.76
C ALA A 2 -75.24 -16.44 -10.25
N ALA A 3 -74.52 -17.21 -11.07
CA ALA A 3 -73.40 -18.02 -10.57
C ALA A 3 -72.24 -18.23 -11.58
N TYR A 4 -71.91 -17.25 -12.41
CA TYR A 4 -70.78 -17.37 -13.36
C TYR A 4 -69.89 -16.10 -13.45
N ARG A 5 -70.01 -15.15 -12.52
CA ARG A 5 -69.34 -13.85 -12.64
C ARG A 5 -68.31 -13.57 -11.54
N GLN A 6 -67.61 -14.60 -11.06
CA GLN A 6 -66.64 -14.45 -9.97
C GLN A 6 -65.29 -15.14 -10.21
N THR A 7 -64.97 -15.51 -11.45
CA THR A 7 -63.75 -16.28 -11.77
C THR A 7 -62.70 -15.51 -12.55
N LEU A 8 -62.81 -14.19 -12.76
CA LEU A 8 -61.75 -13.44 -13.45
C LEU A 8 -61.35 -12.20 -12.68
N ARG A 9 -60.11 -12.25 -12.19
CA ARG A 9 -59.09 -11.16 -12.18
C ARG A 9 -58.36 -11.04 -10.83
N ASN A 10 -57.78 -12.15 -10.38
CA ASN A 10 -56.55 -12.11 -9.59
C ASN A 10 -55.36 -12.15 -10.57
N GLY A 11 -54.44 -11.20 -10.50
CA GLY A 11 -53.24 -11.23 -11.34
C GLY A 11 -52.26 -10.06 -11.26
N GLY A 12 -52.43 -9.11 -10.33
CA GLY A 12 -51.49 -8.00 -10.15
C GLY A 12 -51.01 -7.92 -8.71
N LYS A 13 -50.07 -8.79 -8.30
CA LYS A 13 -49.26 -8.54 -7.10
C LYS A 13 -48.41 -7.30 -7.36
N GLN A 14 -48.96 -6.13 -7.05
CA GLN A 14 -48.25 -4.86 -6.94
C GLN A 14 -47.05 -5.11 -6.01
N ARG A 15 -45.84 -5.13 -6.57
CA ARG A 15 -44.60 -5.28 -5.79
C ARG A 15 -44.57 -4.14 -4.77
N THR A 16 -44.62 -4.46 -3.48
CA THR A 16 -44.71 -3.46 -2.42
C THR A 16 -43.49 -2.54 -2.45
N PRO A 17 -43.65 -1.23 -2.21
CA PRO A 17 -42.55 -0.26 -2.26
C PRO A 17 -41.41 -0.61 -1.29
N LEU A 18 -41.72 -1.36 -0.23
CA LEU A 18 -40.75 -1.87 0.74
C LEU A 18 -39.75 -2.86 0.14
N VAL A 19 -40.17 -3.72 -0.79
CA VAL A 19 -39.28 -4.65 -1.50
C VAL A 19 -38.35 -3.89 -2.44
N MET A 20 -38.85 -2.83 -3.06
CA MET A 20 -38.07 -1.98 -3.97
C MET A 20 -37.03 -1.13 -3.22
N ILE A 21 -37.39 -0.56 -2.07
CA ILE A 21 -36.48 0.18 -1.20
C ILE A 21 -35.39 -0.72 -0.62
N SER A 22 -35.75 -1.95 -0.19
CA SER A 22 -34.78 -2.95 0.27
C SER A 22 -33.81 -3.35 -0.83
N PHE A 23 -34.29 -3.54 -2.06
CA PHE A 23 -33.44 -3.85 -3.22
C PHE A 23 -32.52 -2.68 -3.60
N LEU A 24 -33.00 -1.44 -3.47
CA LEU A 24 -32.20 -0.22 -3.72
C LEU A 24 -31.13 -0.01 -2.64
N LEU A 25 -31.46 -0.27 -1.36
CA LEU A 25 -30.51 -0.27 -0.25
C LEU A 25 -29.45 -1.36 -0.41
N LEU A 26 -29.84 -2.55 -0.87
CA LEU A 26 -28.92 -3.65 -1.15
C LEU A 26 -27.97 -3.32 -2.31
N LEU A 27 -28.49 -2.71 -3.38
CA LEU A 27 -27.69 -2.19 -4.50
C LEU A 27 -26.72 -1.09 -4.06
N LEU A 28 -27.15 -0.21 -3.14
CA LEU A 28 -26.29 0.83 -2.58
C LEU A 28 -25.14 0.23 -1.75
N MET A 29 -25.42 -0.81 -0.95
CA MET A 29 -24.41 -1.53 -0.16
C MET A 29 -23.40 -2.29 -1.04
N MET A 30 -23.81 -2.86 -2.17
CA MET A 30 -22.88 -3.51 -3.11
C MET A 30 -21.88 -2.52 -3.74
N ASN A 31 -22.28 -1.27 -3.98
CA ASN A 31 -21.37 -0.24 -4.51
C ASN A 31 -20.29 0.17 -3.49
N VAL A 32 -20.57 0.07 -2.19
CA VAL A 32 -19.60 0.38 -1.12
C VAL A 32 -18.51 -0.69 -1.01
N CYS A 33 -18.82 -1.96 -1.30
CA CYS A 33 -17.83 -3.04 -1.33
C CYS A 33 -16.89 -3.00 -2.55
N ALA A 34 -17.21 -2.21 -3.58
CA ALA A 34 -16.47 -2.16 -4.84
C ALA A 34 -15.45 -1.02 -4.92
N VAL A 35 -14.97 -0.51 -3.77
CA VAL A 35 -13.77 0.33 -3.76
C VAL A 35 -12.61 -0.56 -4.20
N ALA A 36 -12.06 -0.29 -5.38
CA ALA A 36 -10.84 -0.93 -5.86
C ALA A 36 -9.79 -0.84 -4.75
N GLN A 37 -9.32 -1.98 -4.25
CA GLN A 37 -8.36 -2.01 -3.17
C GLN A 37 -7.03 -1.46 -3.72
N GLU A 38 -6.76 -0.18 -3.46
CA GLU A 38 -5.52 0.45 -3.89
C GLU A 38 -4.33 -0.31 -3.32
N LEU A 39 -3.26 -0.41 -4.11
CA LEU A 39 -2.04 -1.05 -3.65
C LEU A 39 -1.55 -0.37 -2.36
N PRO A 40 -1.14 -1.13 -1.34
CA PRO A 40 -0.67 -0.58 -0.07
C PRO A 40 0.49 0.38 -0.31
N LYS A 41 0.51 1.52 0.38
CA LYS A 41 1.62 2.46 0.30
C LYS A 41 2.66 2.16 1.38
N VAL A 42 3.89 1.90 0.94
CA VAL A 42 5.01 1.52 1.81
C VAL A 42 6.14 2.51 1.63
N ALA A 43 6.69 3.00 2.73
CA ALA A 43 7.90 3.82 2.69
C ALA A 43 9.15 2.95 2.76
N VAL A 44 10.15 3.27 1.93
CA VAL A 44 11.46 2.62 1.94
C VAL A 44 12.49 3.66 2.35
N LEU A 45 13.08 3.49 3.53
CA LEU A 45 14.11 4.37 4.07
C LEU A 45 15.48 3.74 3.86
N SER A 46 16.39 4.42 3.15
CA SER A 46 17.73 3.89 2.88
C SER A 46 18.80 4.52 3.76
N THR A 47 19.63 3.66 4.35
CA THR A 47 20.75 4.07 5.22
C THR A 47 22.13 3.76 4.65
N GLY A 48 22.20 3.01 3.55
CA GLY A 48 23.43 2.56 2.90
C GLY A 48 23.64 1.06 3.05
N GLY A 49 24.88 0.65 3.36
CA GLY A 49 25.29 -0.74 3.41
C GLY A 49 25.52 -1.39 2.03
N THR A 50 25.96 -2.65 2.03
CA THR A 50 26.35 -3.36 0.79
C THR A 50 25.22 -3.47 -0.23
N ILE A 51 23.95 -3.52 0.22
CA ILE A 51 22.79 -3.51 -0.68
C ILE A 51 22.72 -2.25 -1.56
N ALA A 52 23.21 -1.11 -1.04
CA ALA A 52 23.28 0.18 -1.71
C ALA A 52 24.64 0.44 -2.36
N SER A 53 25.55 -0.54 -2.37
CA SER A 53 26.91 -0.37 -2.87
C SER A 53 27.11 -1.05 -4.23
N LYS A 54 28.00 -0.48 -5.04
CA LYS A 54 28.53 -1.13 -6.26
C LYS A 54 29.97 -1.55 -6.03
N GLN A 55 30.38 -2.61 -6.72
CA GLN A 55 31.78 -2.99 -6.73
C GLN A 55 32.58 -1.95 -7.53
N ASP A 56 33.59 -1.36 -6.91
CA ASP A 56 34.55 -0.48 -7.56
C ASP A 56 35.53 -1.35 -8.37
N PRO A 57 35.50 -1.29 -9.71
CA PRO A 57 36.34 -2.13 -10.56
C PRO A 57 37.83 -1.80 -10.47
N VAL A 58 38.20 -0.64 -9.91
CA VAL A 58 39.59 -0.18 -9.75
C VAL A 58 40.12 -0.49 -8.35
N LYS A 59 39.31 -0.29 -7.31
CA LYS A 59 39.72 -0.50 -5.91
C LYS A 59 39.41 -1.89 -5.36
N GLY A 60 38.62 -2.70 -6.07
CA GLY A 60 38.28 -4.07 -5.68
C GLY A 60 37.32 -4.20 -4.48
N GLY A 61 36.83 -3.08 -3.93
CA GLY A 61 35.89 -3.03 -2.79
C GLY A 61 34.50 -2.55 -3.20
N TYR A 62 33.54 -2.66 -2.28
CA TYR A 62 32.18 -2.10 -2.47
C TYR A 62 32.15 -0.64 -2.01
N VAL A 63 31.69 0.26 -2.88
CA VAL A 63 31.50 1.68 -2.59
C VAL A 63 30.01 2.01 -2.57
N PRO A 64 29.51 2.83 -1.62
CA PRO A 64 28.13 3.29 -1.62
C PRO A 64 27.82 3.99 -2.95
N ALA A 65 26.78 3.56 -3.65
CA ALA A 65 26.59 3.94 -5.05
C ALA A 65 25.13 4.08 -5.50
N LEU A 66 24.17 3.54 -4.73
CA LEU A 66 22.75 3.59 -5.07
C LEU A 66 21.97 4.37 -4.02
N SER A 67 21.10 5.28 -4.47
CA SER A 67 20.07 5.87 -3.62
C SER A 67 18.92 4.88 -3.37
N GLY A 68 18.06 5.17 -2.39
CA GLY A 68 16.85 4.39 -2.11
C GLY A 68 15.92 4.30 -3.33
N GLU A 69 15.79 5.38 -4.10
CA GLU A 69 15.02 5.43 -5.33
C GLU A 69 15.64 4.51 -6.40
N GLU A 70 16.96 4.52 -6.54
CA GLU A 70 17.66 3.65 -7.50
C GLU A 70 17.55 2.17 -7.12
N LEU A 71 17.57 1.84 -5.83
CA LEU A 71 17.31 0.48 -5.33
C LEU A 71 15.90 0.00 -5.67
N VAL A 72 14.90 0.85 -5.45
CA VAL A 72 13.50 0.55 -5.80
C VAL A 72 13.33 0.41 -7.32
N ALA A 73 14.02 1.23 -8.11
CA ALA A 73 14.01 1.14 -9.56
C ALA A 73 14.65 -0.15 -10.09
N ALA A 74 15.66 -0.69 -9.38
CA ALA A 74 16.32 -1.93 -9.74
C ALA A 74 15.43 -3.18 -9.60
N VAL A 75 14.31 -3.09 -8.87
CA VAL A 75 13.36 -4.20 -8.68
C VAL A 75 11.95 -3.82 -9.13
N PRO A 76 11.68 -3.67 -10.45
CA PRO A 76 10.38 -3.19 -10.95
C PRO A 76 9.16 -4.02 -10.52
N ALA A 77 9.36 -5.29 -10.18
CA ALA A 77 8.29 -6.20 -9.77
C ALA A 77 7.54 -5.73 -8.51
N ILE A 78 8.21 -5.00 -7.61
CA ILE A 78 7.58 -4.53 -6.35
C ILE A 78 6.45 -3.52 -6.60
N LYS A 79 6.45 -2.83 -7.75
CA LYS A 79 5.37 -1.89 -8.14
C LYS A 79 4.03 -2.57 -8.38
N LYS A 80 4.00 -3.91 -8.53
CA LYS A 80 2.77 -4.70 -8.61
C LYS A 80 2.20 -5.07 -7.24
N ILE A 81 2.99 -4.89 -6.18
CA ILE A 81 2.68 -5.33 -4.82
C ILE A 81 2.32 -4.12 -3.94
N ALA A 82 3.01 -2.99 -4.11
CA ALA A 82 2.83 -1.79 -3.29
C ALA A 82 3.17 -0.50 -4.06
N GLN A 83 2.58 0.61 -3.63
CA GLN A 83 3.01 1.94 -4.01
C GLN A 83 4.21 2.33 -3.13
N ILE A 84 5.39 2.48 -3.73
CA ILE A 84 6.63 2.70 -2.98
C ILE A 84 6.99 4.19 -2.93
N GLN A 85 7.16 4.70 -1.73
CA GLN A 85 7.79 6.01 -1.46
C GLN A 85 9.20 5.76 -0.93
N ALA A 86 10.22 5.99 -1.75
CA ALA A 86 11.61 5.86 -1.31
C ALA A 86 12.14 7.20 -0.77
N GLU A 87 12.95 7.13 0.28
CA GLU A 87 13.68 8.28 0.83
C GLU A 87 15.08 7.85 1.31
N GLN A 88 16.10 8.69 1.06
CA GLN A 88 17.43 8.49 1.61
C GLN A 88 17.57 9.14 2.99
N ILE A 89 17.99 8.37 3.99
CA ILE A 89 18.35 8.88 5.33
C ILE A 89 19.85 9.15 5.38
N SER A 90 20.67 8.15 5.05
CA SER A 90 22.14 8.23 5.00
C SER A 90 22.66 7.31 3.91
N ASN A 91 23.91 7.45 3.48
CA ASN A 91 24.54 6.51 2.56
C ASN A 91 25.95 6.17 3.05
N ILE A 92 26.02 5.35 4.09
CA ILE A 92 27.27 5.00 4.78
C ILE A 92 27.37 3.48 5.00
N PRO A 93 28.57 2.92 5.20
CA PRO A 93 28.75 1.57 5.74
C PRO A 93 28.05 1.44 7.11
N SER A 94 27.45 0.27 7.41
CA SER A 94 26.80 0.05 8.72
C SER A 94 27.72 0.25 9.93
N PRO A 95 29.02 -0.11 9.90
CA PRO A 95 29.92 0.18 11.03
C PRO A 95 30.09 1.67 11.34
N ASP A 96 29.86 2.55 10.37
CA ASP A 96 29.99 4.00 10.52
C ASP A 96 28.70 4.65 11.06
N MET A 97 27.67 3.84 11.35
CA MET A 97 26.39 4.32 11.84
C MET A 97 26.52 4.92 13.24
N THR A 98 25.85 6.06 13.46
CA THR A 98 25.94 6.80 14.73
C THR A 98 24.58 6.89 15.42
N PRO A 99 24.56 7.08 16.76
CA PRO A 99 23.32 7.34 17.49
C PRO A 99 22.50 8.52 16.95
N GLU A 100 23.18 9.57 16.47
CA GLU A 100 22.51 10.71 15.84
C GLU A 100 21.74 10.30 14.57
N ILE A 101 22.34 9.47 13.72
CA ILE A 101 21.69 8.98 12.50
C ILE A 101 20.54 8.03 12.86
N TRP A 102 20.70 7.16 13.87
CA TRP A 102 19.61 6.30 14.36
C TRP A 102 18.44 7.11 14.92
N LEU A 103 18.71 8.17 15.69
CA LEU A 103 17.66 9.04 16.21
C LEU A 103 16.92 9.75 15.08
N ARG A 104 17.63 10.24 14.06
CA ARG A 104 17.02 10.81 12.86
C ARG A 104 16.17 9.78 12.10
N LEU A 105 16.66 8.55 11.94
CA LEU A 105 15.92 7.45 11.31
C LEU A 105 14.63 7.16 12.10
N ALA A 106 14.72 7.00 13.42
CA ALA A 106 13.57 6.71 14.29
C ALA A 106 12.54 7.86 14.26
N GLY A 107 13.00 9.11 14.31
CA GLY A 107 12.15 10.28 14.14
C GLY A 107 11.39 10.24 12.81
N ARG A 108 12.10 9.96 11.72
CA ARG A 108 11.48 9.88 10.40
C ARG A 108 10.50 8.72 10.26
N VAL A 109 10.80 7.56 10.86
CA VAL A 109 9.87 6.42 10.94
C VAL A 109 8.57 6.83 11.62
N ASN A 110 8.65 7.51 12.77
CA ASN A 110 7.48 7.97 13.50
C ASN A 110 6.66 8.99 12.70
N GLU A 111 7.32 9.96 12.05
CA GLU A 111 6.64 10.94 11.18
C GLU A 111 5.87 10.28 10.03
N LEU A 112 6.44 9.22 9.42
CA LEU A 112 5.81 8.52 8.32
C LEU A 112 4.68 7.60 8.77
N LEU A 113 4.86 6.87 9.87
CA LEU A 113 3.82 6.01 10.44
C LEU A 113 2.64 6.80 11.04
N ALA A 114 2.82 8.08 11.36
CA ALA A 114 1.73 8.96 11.73
C ALA A 114 0.78 9.28 10.56
N LYS A 115 1.18 9.01 9.31
CA LYS A 115 0.38 9.25 8.13
C LYS A 115 -0.52 8.03 7.85
N PRO A 116 -1.85 8.19 7.81
CA PRO A 116 -2.78 7.07 7.68
C PRO A 116 -2.65 6.31 6.35
N GLU A 117 -2.11 6.95 5.30
CA GLU A 117 -1.88 6.30 4.02
C GLU A 117 -0.65 5.36 4.01
N ILE A 118 0.31 5.52 4.93
CA ILE A 118 1.50 4.65 5.00
C ILE A 118 1.19 3.43 5.87
N VAL A 119 1.13 2.26 5.25
CA VAL A 119 0.77 1.02 5.96
C VAL A 119 1.98 0.29 6.56
N GLY A 120 3.20 0.70 6.18
CA GLY A 120 4.42 0.07 6.65
C GLY A 120 5.68 0.77 6.17
N ILE A 121 6.80 0.42 6.80
CA ILE A 121 8.13 0.93 6.48
C ILE A 121 9.10 -0.23 6.30
N VAL A 122 9.94 -0.14 5.27
CA VAL A 122 11.11 -0.99 5.07
C VAL A 122 12.34 -0.12 5.24
N VAL A 123 13.31 -0.58 6.01
CA VAL A 123 14.61 0.08 6.14
C VAL A 123 15.67 -0.78 5.44
N THR A 124 16.40 -0.19 4.50
CA THR A 124 17.60 -0.83 3.94
C THR A 124 18.81 -0.42 4.78
N HIS A 125 19.53 -1.42 5.28
CA HIS A 125 20.64 -1.25 6.20
C HIS A 125 21.79 -2.20 5.85
N GLY A 126 23.00 -1.83 6.27
CA GLY A 126 24.14 -2.74 6.22
C GLY A 126 24.03 -3.84 7.28
N THR A 127 24.84 -4.88 7.13
CA THR A 127 24.70 -6.12 7.90
C THR A 127 25.46 -6.13 9.23
N ASP A 128 26.37 -5.18 9.42
CA ASP A 128 27.39 -5.31 10.45
C ASP A 128 26.94 -4.79 11.82
N THR A 129 25.87 -4.00 11.86
CA THR A 129 25.25 -3.42 13.06
C THR A 129 23.77 -3.78 13.12
#